data_AF-A0AA43UEH3-F1
#
_entry.id   AF-A0AA43UEH3-F1
#
_cell.length_a   1.000
_cell.length_b   1.000
_cell.length_c   1.000
_cell.angle_alpha   90.00
_cell.angle_beta   90.00
_cell.angle_gamma   90.00
#
_symmetry.space_group_name_H-M   'P 1'
#
loop_
_entity.id
_entity.type
_entity.pdbx_description
1 polymer ?
#
loop_
_entity_poly.entity_id
_entity_poly.type
_entity_poly.pdbx_seq_one_letter_code
_entity_poly.pdbx_strand_id
1 'polypeptide(L)' 'MIKQVRDNYAAPVIEKEIRDYWDSKDAYHKTKEARENGERFYFVDGPPYTSGHVHMGTALNKTIKDILIRYWRMNGY' A
#
# COMPACT_ATOMS: atom_id res chain seq x y z
N MET A 1 20.55 -15.04 -9.14
CA MET A 1 21.62 -14.29 -8.44
C MET A 1 20.96 -13.54 -7.29
N ILE A 2 21.33 -13.86 -6.04
CA ILE A 2 20.81 -13.15 -4.87
C ILE A 2 21.54 -11.81 -4.80
N LYS A 3 20.80 -10.69 -4.75
CA LYS A 3 21.42 -9.37 -4.54
C LYS A 3 21.97 -9.31 -3.12
N GLN A 4 23.19 -8.81 -2.96
CA GLN A 4 23.70 -8.50 -1.63
C GLN A 4 22.82 -7.42 -0.98
N VAL A 5 22.52 -7.63 0.29
CA VAL A 5 21.78 -6.68 1.12
C VAL A 5 22.71 -5.52 1.43
N ARG A 6 22.17 -4.30 1.48
CA ARG A 6 22.94 -3.12 1.89
C ARG A 6 23.39 -3.27 3.33
N ASP A 7 24.60 -2.84 3.63
CA ASP A 7 25.14 -2.89 5.00
C ASP A 7 24.33 -2.03 5.98
N ASN A 8 23.64 -0.99 5.49
CA ASN A 8 22.84 -0.07 6.31
C ASN A 8 21.42 0.12 5.75
N TYR A 9 20.44 0.20 6.67
CA TYR A 9 19.04 0.50 6.34
C TYR A 9 18.82 2.01 6.17
N ALA A 10 18.48 2.43 4.95
CA ALA A 10 18.15 3.81 4.62
C ALA A 10 16.69 3.91 4.16
N ALA A 11 15.76 4.07 5.11
CA ALA A 11 14.32 4.05 4.85
C ALA A 11 13.87 4.97 3.69
N PRO A 12 14.28 6.25 3.60
CA PRO A 12 13.78 7.14 2.55
C PRO A 12 14.18 6.69 1.14
N VAL A 13 15.36 6.08 0.99
CA VAL A 13 15.85 5.57 -0.29
C VAL A 13 15.06 4.33 -0.68
N ILE A 14 14.85 3.41 0.27
CA ILE A 14 14.13 2.15 0.04
C ILE A 14 12.66 2.43 -0.27
N GLU A 15 12.01 3.33 0.48
CA GLU A 15 10.62 3.72 0.25
C GLU A 15 10.43 4.35 -1.14
N LYS A 16 11.39 5.17 -1.59
CA LYS A 16 11.37 5.72 -2.95
C LYS A 16 11.50 4.62 -4.00
N GLU A 17 12.47 3.71 -3.84
CA GLU A 17 12.67 2.60 -4.76
C GLU A 17 11.46 1.67 -4.85
N ILE A 18 10.80 1.39 -3.73
CA ILE A 18 9.57 0.57 -3.68
C ILE A 18 8.43 1.28 -4.39
N ARG A 19 8.27 2.60 -4.20
CA ARG A 19 7.24 3.39 -4.86
C ARG A 19 7.45 3.42 -6.38
N ASP A 20 8.67 3.73 -6.82
CA ASP A 20 9.05 3.73 -8.23
C ASP A 20 8.84 2.32 -8.85
N TYR A 21 9.13 1.26 -8.09
CA TYR A 21 8.85 -0.11 -8.51
C TYR A 21 7.35 -0.38 -8.69
N TRP A 22 6.51 -0.01 -7.72
CA TRP A 22 5.06 -0.19 -7.82
C TRP A 22 4.46 0.56 -9.00
N ASP A 23 4.90 1.81 -9.22
CA ASP A 23 4.45 2.64 -10.34
C ASP A 23 4.88 2.03 -11.69
N SER A 24 6.16 1.64 -11.83
CA SER A 24 6.68 1.04 -13.07
C SER A 24 6.03 -0.29 -13.44
N LYS A 25 5.44 -0.99 -12.47
CA LYS A 25 4.78 -2.27 -12.66
C LYS A 25 3.28 -2.18 -12.73
N ASP A 26 2.70 -1.00 -12.53
CA ASP A 26 1.27 -0.82 -12.36
C ASP A 26 0.70 -1.79 -11.31
N ALA A 27 1.41 -1.88 -10.18
CA ALA A 27 1.21 -2.94 -9.19
C ALA A 27 -0.21 -2.93 -8.60
N TYR A 28 -0.81 -1.75 -8.46
CA TYR A 28 -2.18 -1.63 -7.95
C TYR A 28 -3.21 -2.28 -8.88
N HIS A 29 -3.16 -1.97 -10.18
CA HIS A 29 -4.10 -2.55 -11.14
C HIS A 29 -3.88 -4.05 -11.30
N LYS A 30 -2.64 -4.50 -11.44
CA LYS A 30 -2.33 -5.94 -11.53
C LYS A 30 -2.79 -6.73 -10.32
N THR A 31 -2.67 -6.16 -9.13
CA THR A 31 -3.16 -6.84 -7.91
C THR A 31 -4.68 -6.84 -7.80
N LYS A 32 -5.39 -5.92 -8.45
CA LYS A 32 -6.86 -5.99 -8.61
C LYS A 32 -7.28 -7.02 -9.65
N GLU A 33 -6.61 -7.04 -10.80
CA GLU A 33 -6.85 -8.03 -11.87
C GLU A 33 -6.64 -9.45 -11.37
N ALA A 34 -5.56 -9.69 -10.62
CA ALA A 34 -5.28 -11.00 -10.00
C ALA A 34 -6.38 -11.48 -9.03
N ARG A 35 -7.31 -10.60 -8.62
CA ARG A 35 -8.41 -10.88 -7.70
C ARG A 35 -9.79 -10.65 -8.32
N GLU A 36 -9.89 -10.42 -9.62
CA GLU A 36 -11.16 -10.09 -10.29
C GLU A 36 -12.24 -11.18 -10.14
N ASN A 37 -11.82 -12.44 -10.05
CA ASN A 37 -12.69 -13.62 -9.91
C ASN A 37 -12.84 -14.09 -8.44
N GLY A 38 -12.23 -13.37 -7.49
CA GLY A 38 -12.31 -13.66 -6.06
C GLY A 38 -13.59 -13.14 -5.41
N GLU A 39 -13.76 -13.42 -4.12
CA GLU A 39 -14.84 -12.84 -3.35
C GLU A 39 -14.65 -11.34 -3.22
N ARG A 40 -15.70 -10.53 -3.44
CA ARG A 40 -15.56 -9.08 -3.41
C ARG A 40 -15.41 -8.58 -1.97
N PHE A 41 -14.28 -7.96 -1.67
CA PHE A 41 -14.13 -7.12 -0.47
C PHE A 41 -14.27 -5.64 -0.81
N TYR A 42 -15.22 -4.97 -0.16
CA TYR A 42 -15.47 -3.53 -0.33
C TYR A 42 -15.19 -2.79 0.97
N PHE A 43 -14.25 -1.84 0.92
CA PHE A 43 -13.87 -1.01 2.05
C PHE A 43 -14.11 0.46 1.72
N VAL A 44 -14.90 1.15 2.55
CA VAL A 44 -15.17 2.59 2.39
C VAL A 44 -14.36 3.38 3.40
N ASP A 45 -13.47 4.23 2.91
CA ASP A 45 -12.81 5.24 3.72
C ASP A 45 -13.53 6.58 3.52
N GLY A 46 -14.00 7.17 4.61
CA GLY A 46 -14.71 8.45 4.55
C GLY A 46 -13.84 9.55 3.94
N PRO A 47 -14.46 10.54 3.24
CA PRO A 47 -13.72 11.64 2.66
C PRO A 47 -12.96 12.39 3.76
N PRO A 48 -11.71 12.81 3.52
CA PRO A 48 -10.99 13.62 4.48
C PRO A 48 -11.64 15.01 4.58
N TYR A 49 -11.57 15.63 5.76
CA TYR A 49 -11.78 17.07 5.87
C TYR A 49 -10.59 17.79 5.22
N THR A 50 -10.86 18.67 4.27
CA THR A 50 -9.82 19.39 3.50
C THR A 50 -9.40 20.71 4.15
N SER A 51 -9.98 21.05 5.30
CA SER A 51 -9.75 22.31 6.02
C SER A 51 -8.51 22.30 6.92
N GLY A 52 -7.80 21.17 7.02
CA GLY A 52 -6.64 21.01 7.90
C GLY A 52 -5.45 20.34 7.22
N HIS A 53 -4.32 20.27 7.94
CA HIS A 53 -3.13 19.56 7.50
C HIS A 53 -3.14 18.09 7.92
N VAL A 54 -2.45 17.25 7.16
CA VAL A 54 -2.16 15.87 7.56
C VAL A 54 -1.35 15.87 8.85
N HIS A 55 -1.81 15.11 9.84
CA HIS A 55 -1.13 14.94 11.12
C HIS A 55 -0.97 13.46 11.46
N MET A 56 -0.29 13.14 12.57
CA MET A 56 -0.03 11.75 12.97
C MET A 56 -1.29 10.91 13.15
N GLY A 57 -2.41 11.52 13.56
CA GLY A 57 -3.71 10.84 13.63
C GLY A 57 -4.22 10.43 12.25
N THR A 58 -4.05 11.28 11.24
CA THR A 58 -4.33 10.93 9.85
C THR A 58 -3.44 9.77 9.40
N ALA A 59 -2.14 9.84 9.67
CA ALA A 59 -1.18 8.81 9.28
C ALA A 59 -1.52 7.43 9.89
N LEU A 60 -1.81 7.39 11.20
CA LEU A 60 -2.21 6.18 11.90
C LEU A 60 -3.50 5.59 11.32
N ASN A 61 -4.53 6.42 11.15
CA ASN A 61 -5.82 5.99 10.61
C ASN A 61 -5.70 5.41 9.19
N LYS A 62 -4.92 6.05 8.31
CA LYS A 62 -4.73 5.54 6.95
C LYS A 62 -3.87 4.27 6.92
N THR A 63 -2.86 4.17 7.77
CA THR A 63 -1.98 2.99 7.84
C THR A 63 -2.74 1.73 8.25
N ILE A 64 -3.56 1.81 9.30
CA ILE A 64 -4.35 0.65 9.77
C ILE A 64 -5.31 0.17 8.67
N LYS A 65 -5.97 1.10 7.97
CA LYS A 65 -6.89 0.78 6.88
C LYS A 65 -6.18 0.10 5.71
N ASP A 66 -5.00 0.60 5.32
CA ASP A 66 -4.20 -0.01 4.24
C ASP A 66 -3.72 -1.42 4.61
N ILE A 67 -3.30 -1.65 5.87
CA ILE A 67 -2.94 -2.99 6.36
C ILE A 67 -4.11 -3.97 6.20
N LEU A 68 -5.32 -3.59 6.62
CA LEU A 68 -6.50 -4.45 6.48
C LEU A 68 -6.84 -4.74 5.01
N ILE A 69 -6.81 -3.73 4.15
CA ILE A 69 -7.08 -3.90 2.71
C ILE A 69 -6.08 -4.86 2.08
N ARG A 70 -4.78 -4.75 2.40
CA ARG A 70 -3.75 -5.65 1.89
C ARG A 70 -3.89 -7.06 2.46
N TYR A 71 -4.22 -7.19 3.74
CA TYR A 71 -4.46 -8.48 4.39
C TYR A 71 -5.59 -9.25 3.68
N TRP A 72 -6.76 -8.62 3.48
CA TRP A 72 -7.88 -9.28 2.81
C TRP A 72 -7.55 -9.64 1.35
N ARG A 73 -6.87 -8.75 0.63
CA ARG A 73 -6.40 -9.02 -0.75
C ARG A 73 -5.46 -10.22 -0.83
N MET A 74 -4.58 -10.39 0.16
CA MET A 74 -3.67 -11.54 0.24
C MET A 74 -4.39 -12.83 0.61
N ASN A 75 -5.55 -12.74 1.29
CA ASN A 75 -6.40 -13.88 1.68
C ASN A 75 -7.46 -14.26 0.63
N GLY A 76 -7.38 -13.73 -0.60
CA GLY A 76 -8.22 -14.17 -1.72
C GLY A 76 -9.46 -13.31 -1.99
N TYR A 77 -9.58 -12.17 -1.31
CA TYR A 77 -10.61 -11.17 -1.56
C TYR A 77 -10.14 -10.04 -2.50
#